data_AF-A0A7S2RFP1-F1
#
_entry.id   AF-A0A7S2RFP1-F1
#
_cell.length_a   1.000
_cell.length_b   1.000
_cell.length_c   1.000
_cell.angle_alpha   90.00
_cell.angle_beta   90.00
_cell.angle_gamma   90.00
#
_symmetry.space_group_name_H-M   'P 1'
#
loop_
_entity.id
_entity.type
_entity.pdbx_description
1 polymer ?
#
loop_
_entity_poly.entity_id
_entity_poly.type
_entity_poly.pdbx_seq_one_letter_code
_entity_poly.pdbx_strand_id
1 'polypeptide(L)'
;ENELSKALTHRTLTARNETVTSPLVSEDECRKTRDALSKALYSRCFQKLIGLINKVIHTEKSELSLGVLDIYGFEIFEHNSFEQLCINYANEKLQQLFIELTLKAEQEEYAREGIKWSHIDFFNNKIVCDLIEVKRPAGIIAYLDEECIYPNGSDISYLKKMENNLTKHAHYESCATRTKNKASEFMIKHYAGDVVYNVEGMLDKNKDALFSDLILLVGSHSTSGFLNELFPEAREA
;
A
#
# COMPACT_ATOMS: atom_id res chain seq x y z
N GLU A 1 21.41 -30.45 -4.56
CA GLU A 1 20.92 -29.38 -3.65
C GLU A 1 19.47 -29.09 -4.00
N ASN A 2 18.61 -28.88 -3.00
CA ASN A 2 17.20 -28.55 -3.22
C ASN A 2 17.13 -27.15 -3.86
N GLU A 3 16.65 -27.02 -5.09
CA GLU A 3 16.61 -25.74 -5.84
C GLU A 3 15.91 -24.63 -5.04
N LEU A 4 14.88 -25.00 -4.26
CA LEU A 4 14.21 -24.10 -3.33
C LEU A 4 15.16 -23.56 -2.26
N SER A 5 16.02 -24.40 -1.69
CA SER A 5 17.00 -23.95 -0.70
C SER A 5 17.95 -22.93 -1.30
N LYS A 6 18.39 -23.13 -2.55
CA LYS A 6 19.29 -22.18 -3.22
C LYS A 6 18.59 -20.85 -3.49
N ALA A 7 17.35 -20.87 -4.00
CA ALA A 7 16.58 -19.67 -4.29
C ALA A 7 16.15 -18.88 -3.03
N LEU A 8 16.08 -19.55 -1.87
CA LEU A 8 15.79 -18.92 -0.58
C LEU A 8 17.03 -18.31 0.09
N THR A 9 18.25 -18.72 -0.28
CA THR A 9 19.48 -18.29 0.39
C THR A 9 20.47 -17.58 -0.54
N HIS A 10 20.17 -17.47 -1.83
CA HIS A 10 20.98 -16.76 -2.82
C HIS A 10 20.10 -15.84 -3.66
N ARG A 11 20.72 -14.81 -4.22
CA ARG A 11 20.10 -13.88 -5.15
C ARG A 11 20.94 -13.78 -6.41
N THR A 12 20.30 -13.93 -7.55
CA THR A 12 20.89 -13.71 -8.87
C THR A 12 20.53 -12.32 -9.38
N LEU A 13 21.53 -11.57 -9.82
CA LEU A 13 21.39 -10.26 -10.43
C LEU A 13 21.95 -10.31 -11.85
N THR A 14 21.13 -9.88 -12.82
CA THR A 14 21.54 -9.78 -14.23
C THR A 14 21.70 -8.31 -14.60
N ALA A 15 22.91 -7.91 -14.95
CA ALA A 15 23.23 -6.55 -15.39
C ALA A 15 24.08 -6.58 -16.66
N ARG A 16 23.60 -5.94 -17.75
CA ARG A 16 24.34 -5.74 -19.01
C ARG A 16 25.09 -7.00 -19.53
N ASN A 17 24.42 -8.16 -19.47
CA ASN A 17 24.89 -9.50 -19.88
C ASN A 17 25.75 -10.28 -18.86
N GLU A 18 26.04 -9.72 -17.69
CA GLU A 18 26.65 -10.48 -16.60
C GLU A 18 25.58 -10.93 -15.62
N THR A 19 25.60 -12.22 -15.28
CA THR A 19 24.73 -12.82 -14.28
C THR A 19 25.58 -13.19 -13.08
N VAL A 20 25.32 -12.56 -11.94
CA VAL A 20 26.05 -12.80 -10.69
C VAL A 20 25.08 -13.35 -9.67
N THR A 21 25.37 -14.55 -9.15
CA THR A 21 24.64 -15.13 -8.02
C THR A 21 25.47 -14.97 -6.75
N SER A 22 24.91 -14.31 -5.74
CA SER A 22 25.54 -14.12 -4.43
C SER A 22 24.66 -14.68 -3.31
N PRO A 23 25.24 -15.21 -2.23
CA PRO A 23 24.47 -15.59 -1.04
C PRO A 23 23.82 -14.35 -0.39
N LEU A 24 22.68 -14.56 0.24
CA LEU A 24 22.08 -13.55 1.12
C LEU A 24 22.95 -13.35 2.37
N VAL A 25 22.99 -12.12 2.87
CA VAL A 25 24.00 -11.70 3.85
C VAL A 25 23.61 -12.10 5.28
N SER A 26 22.31 -12.28 5.54
CA SER A 26 21.79 -12.56 6.88
C SER A 26 20.66 -13.59 6.89
N GLU A 27 20.45 -14.22 8.06
CA GLU A 27 19.30 -15.10 8.30
C GLU A 27 17.96 -14.36 8.15
N ASP A 28 17.92 -13.08 8.53
CA ASP A 28 16.74 -12.22 8.39
C ASP A 28 16.35 -12.04 6.92
N GLU A 29 17.32 -11.79 6.03
CA GLU A 29 17.07 -11.72 4.59
C GLU A 29 16.49 -13.03 4.05
N CYS A 30 17.03 -14.18 4.44
CA CYS A 30 16.48 -15.48 4.04
C CYS A 30 15.02 -15.68 4.52
N ARG A 31 14.71 -15.24 5.76
CA ARG A 31 13.34 -15.29 6.30
C ARG A 31 12.40 -14.38 5.52
N LYS A 32 12.83 -13.16 5.21
CA LYS A 32 12.08 -12.21 4.36
C LYS A 32 11.82 -12.78 2.97
N THR A 33 12.81 -13.41 2.35
CA THR A 33 12.66 -14.07 1.04
C THR A 33 11.63 -15.21 1.07
N ARG A 34 11.64 -16.04 2.12
CA ARG A 34 10.62 -17.09 2.34
C ARG A 34 9.22 -16.50 2.51
N ASP A 35 9.09 -15.45 3.30
CA ASP A 35 7.80 -14.83 3.60
C ASP A 35 7.25 -14.09 2.39
N ALA A 36 8.12 -13.44 1.59
CA ALA A 36 7.78 -12.86 0.30
C ALA A 36 7.23 -13.90 -0.68
N LEU A 37 7.86 -15.08 -0.78
CA LEU A 37 7.35 -16.18 -1.60
C LEU A 37 5.95 -16.61 -1.15
N SER A 38 5.75 -16.76 0.15
CA SER A 38 4.47 -17.21 0.73
C SER A 38 3.35 -16.20 0.46
N LYS A 39 3.63 -14.89 0.65
CA LYS A 39 2.72 -13.80 0.32
C LYS A 39 2.37 -13.80 -1.17
N ALA A 40 3.37 -13.94 -2.04
CA ALA A 40 3.17 -13.95 -3.49
C ALA A 40 2.29 -15.12 -3.94
N LEU A 41 2.57 -16.34 -3.45
CA LEU A 41 1.75 -17.51 -3.74
C LEU A 41 0.29 -17.31 -3.34
N TYR A 42 0.04 -16.84 -2.11
CA TYR A 42 -1.31 -16.60 -1.62
C TYR A 42 -2.02 -15.49 -2.43
N SER A 43 -1.36 -14.36 -2.64
CA SER A 43 -1.90 -13.22 -3.41
C SER A 43 -2.30 -13.64 -4.82
N ARG A 44 -1.44 -14.39 -5.52
CA ARG A 44 -1.72 -14.85 -6.88
C ARG A 44 -2.79 -15.93 -6.94
N CYS A 45 -2.83 -16.83 -5.95
CA CYS A 45 -3.92 -17.79 -5.83
C CYS A 45 -5.26 -17.07 -5.63
N PHE A 46 -5.29 -16.03 -4.79
CA PHE A 46 -6.47 -15.20 -4.57
C PHE A 46 -6.89 -14.47 -5.85
N GLN A 47 -5.94 -13.86 -6.60
CA GLN A 47 -6.23 -13.26 -7.90
C GLN A 47 -6.78 -14.27 -8.91
N LYS A 48 -6.25 -15.50 -8.95
CA LYS A 48 -6.77 -16.58 -9.79
C LYS A 48 -8.21 -16.94 -9.41
N LEU A 49 -8.51 -17.03 -8.11
CA LEU A 49 -9.87 -17.27 -7.62
C LEU A 49 -10.83 -16.17 -8.06
N ILE A 50 -10.46 -14.90 -7.90
CA ILE A 50 -11.26 -13.77 -8.41
C ILE A 50 -11.46 -13.88 -9.92
N GLY A 51 -10.41 -14.23 -10.68
CA GLY A 51 -10.51 -14.46 -12.12
C GLY A 51 -11.48 -15.59 -12.49
N LEU A 52 -11.52 -16.68 -11.71
CA LEU A 52 -12.47 -17.77 -11.91
C LEU A 52 -13.90 -17.33 -11.60
N ILE A 53 -14.12 -16.63 -10.48
CA ILE A 53 -15.43 -16.07 -10.13
C ILE A 53 -15.92 -15.14 -11.24
N ASN A 54 -15.07 -14.20 -11.69
CA ASN A 54 -15.40 -13.26 -12.76
C ASN A 54 -15.77 -13.97 -14.06
N LYS A 55 -15.08 -15.05 -14.43
CA LYS A 55 -15.43 -15.84 -15.63
C LYS A 55 -16.80 -16.51 -15.51
N VAL A 56 -17.19 -16.96 -14.32
CA VAL A 56 -18.47 -17.63 -14.08
C VAL A 56 -19.64 -16.65 -14.06
N ILE A 57 -19.46 -15.48 -13.45
CA ILE A 57 -20.53 -14.47 -13.32
C ILE A 57 -20.60 -13.49 -14.49
N HIS A 58 -19.65 -13.57 -15.44
CA HIS A 58 -19.60 -12.67 -16.59
C HIS A 58 -20.89 -12.74 -17.39
N THR A 59 -21.45 -11.57 -17.69
CA THR A 59 -22.62 -11.38 -18.54
C THR A 59 -22.29 -10.39 -19.66
N GLU A 60 -23.07 -10.42 -20.74
CA GLU A 60 -23.00 -9.39 -21.78
C GLU A 60 -23.13 -7.99 -21.19
N LYS A 61 -22.46 -7.02 -21.81
CA LYS A 61 -22.43 -5.65 -21.34
C LYS A 61 -23.83 -5.04 -21.41
N SER A 62 -24.38 -4.71 -20.24
CA SER A 62 -25.65 -3.97 -20.11
C SER A 62 -25.40 -2.46 -20.21
N GLU A 63 -26.41 -1.71 -20.63
CA GLU A 63 -26.40 -0.24 -20.57
C GLU A 63 -26.39 0.29 -19.13
N LEU A 64 -26.93 -0.51 -18.19
CA LEU A 64 -27.03 -0.16 -16.77
C LEU A 64 -26.28 -1.18 -15.92
N SER A 65 -25.61 -0.69 -14.88
CA SER A 65 -24.92 -1.51 -13.88
C SER A 65 -25.15 -0.96 -12.48
N LEU A 66 -25.18 -1.86 -11.48
CA LEU A 66 -25.26 -1.51 -10.07
C LEU A 66 -23.92 -1.86 -9.42
N GLY A 67 -23.22 -0.85 -8.91
CA GLY A 67 -22.00 -1.03 -8.12
C GLY A 67 -22.34 -1.16 -6.64
N VAL A 68 -21.80 -2.19 -6.00
CA VAL A 68 -21.84 -2.34 -4.54
C VAL A 68 -20.41 -2.27 -4.04
N LEU A 69 -20.14 -1.33 -3.13
CA LEU A 69 -18.83 -1.14 -2.53
C LEU A 69 -18.84 -1.69 -1.09
N ASP A 70 -17.98 -2.67 -0.84
CA ASP A 70 -17.72 -3.23 0.49
C ASP A 70 -16.22 -3.13 0.75
N ILE A 71 -15.84 -2.27 1.70
CA ILE A 71 -14.45 -2.01 2.07
C ILE A 71 -14.26 -2.22 3.56
N TYR A 72 -13.02 -2.47 3.98
CA TYR A 72 -12.66 -2.48 5.39
C TYR A 72 -13.06 -1.15 6.05
N GLY A 73 -13.65 -1.25 7.24
CA GLY A 73 -13.95 -0.07 8.06
C GLY A 73 -12.67 0.58 8.58
N PHE A 74 -12.81 1.79 9.12
CA PHE A 74 -11.71 2.51 9.76
C PHE A 74 -11.16 1.73 10.97
N GLU A 75 -9.84 1.57 11.07
CA GLU A 75 -9.17 0.75 12.09
C GLU A 75 -8.26 1.60 12.99
N ILE A 76 -8.37 1.42 14.30
CA ILE A 76 -7.47 2.01 15.30
C ILE A 76 -7.05 0.91 16.27
N PHE A 77 -5.83 0.42 16.12
CA PHE A 77 -5.23 -0.57 17.00
C PHE A 77 -4.15 0.02 17.89
N GLU A 78 -3.66 -0.77 18.85
CA GLU A 78 -2.49 -0.44 19.66
C GLU A 78 -1.22 -0.31 18.80
N HIS A 79 -1.12 -1.13 17.74
CA HIS A 79 -0.02 -1.12 16.78
C HIS A 79 -0.57 -1.02 15.36
N ASN A 80 -0.50 0.17 14.76
CA ASN A 80 -0.90 0.39 13.36
C ASN A 80 0.36 0.46 12.49
N SER A 81 0.36 -0.26 11.38
CA SER A 81 1.47 -0.25 10.41
C SER A 81 1.00 0.24 9.04
N PHE A 82 1.77 -0.05 7.99
CA PHE A 82 1.48 0.36 6.63
C PHE A 82 0.10 -0.08 6.15
N GLU A 83 -0.33 -1.29 6.52
CA GLU A 83 -1.62 -1.85 6.14
C GLU A 83 -2.78 -1.01 6.69
N GLN A 84 -2.73 -0.64 7.97
CA GLN A 84 -3.74 0.26 8.57
C GLN A 84 -3.71 1.65 7.91
N LEU A 85 -2.53 2.18 7.56
CA LEU A 85 -2.44 3.44 6.83
C LEU A 85 -3.19 3.36 5.49
N CYS A 86 -3.03 2.27 4.74
CA CYS A 86 -3.76 2.04 3.49
C CYS A 86 -5.27 1.91 3.71
N ILE A 87 -5.71 1.18 4.74
CA ILE A 87 -7.14 0.99 5.07
C ILE A 87 -7.77 2.33 5.47
N ASN A 88 -7.14 3.07 6.37
CA ASN A 88 -7.65 4.36 6.85
C ASN A 88 -7.63 5.43 5.77
N TYR A 89 -6.62 5.40 4.89
CA TYR A 89 -6.59 6.26 3.70
C TYR A 89 -7.75 5.96 2.73
N ALA A 90 -8.07 4.69 2.47
CA ALA A 90 -9.21 4.33 1.64
C ALA A 90 -10.53 4.86 2.23
N ASN A 91 -10.69 4.76 3.56
CA ASN A 91 -11.84 5.34 4.28
C ASN A 91 -11.87 6.88 4.18
N GLU A 92 -10.71 7.56 4.28
CA GLU A 92 -10.60 9.00 4.09
C GLU A 92 -11.08 9.43 2.69
N LYS A 93 -10.71 8.68 1.65
CA LYS A 93 -11.15 8.91 0.27
C LYS A 93 -12.65 8.67 0.08
N LEU A 94 -13.19 7.63 0.71
CA LEU A 94 -14.63 7.35 0.66
C LEU A 94 -15.43 8.48 1.35
N GLN A 95 -14.95 8.95 2.50
CA GLN A 95 -15.53 10.08 3.22
C GLN A 95 -15.48 11.36 2.38
N GLN A 96 -14.36 11.63 1.69
CA GLN A 96 -14.24 12.78 0.80
C GLN A 96 -15.23 12.70 -0.36
N LEU A 97 -15.40 11.52 -0.95
CA LEU A 97 -16.38 11.30 -2.02
C LEU A 97 -17.82 11.56 -1.54
N PHE A 98 -18.16 11.12 -0.33
CA PHE A 98 -19.46 11.41 0.29
C PHE A 98 -19.68 12.92 0.48
N ILE A 99 -18.68 13.63 0.99
CA ILE A 99 -18.76 15.09 1.17
C ILE A 99 -18.99 15.81 -0.17
N GLU A 100 -18.25 15.42 -1.22
CA GLU A 100 -18.36 16.04 -2.53
C GLU A 100 -19.70 15.73 -3.22
N LEU A 101 -20.09 14.45 -3.26
CA LEU A 101 -21.26 14.02 -4.01
C LEU A 101 -22.59 14.23 -3.28
N THR A 102 -22.57 14.29 -1.94
CA THR A 102 -23.80 14.47 -1.15
C THR A 102 -23.91 15.89 -0.63
N LEU A 103 -22.95 16.36 0.17
CA LEU A 103 -23.12 17.65 0.86
C LEU A 103 -22.88 18.84 -0.06
N LYS A 104 -21.81 18.81 -0.84
CA LYS A 104 -21.45 19.93 -1.72
C LYS A 104 -22.40 20.02 -2.92
N ALA A 105 -22.63 18.91 -3.61
CA ALA A 105 -23.50 18.86 -4.77
C ALA A 105 -24.95 19.29 -4.46
N GLU A 106 -25.50 18.87 -3.33
CA GLU A 106 -26.87 19.22 -2.93
C GLU A 106 -27.01 20.74 -2.66
N GLN A 107 -26.04 21.33 -1.97
CA GLN A 107 -26.06 22.77 -1.70
C GLN A 107 -25.86 23.61 -2.96
N GLU A 108 -25.02 23.15 -3.89
CA GLU A 108 -24.85 23.77 -5.20
C GLU A 108 -26.14 23.69 -6.03
N GLU A 109 -26.89 22.59 -5.93
CA GLU A 109 -28.18 22.43 -6.60
C GLU A 109 -29.25 23.38 -6.04
N TYR A 110 -29.36 23.48 -4.72
CA TYR A 110 -30.28 24.44 -4.09
C TYR A 110 -29.99 25.89 -4.50
N ALA A 111 -28.70 26.25 -4.58
CA ALA A 111 -28.30 27.58 -5.04
C ALA A 111 -28.67 27.79 -6.53
N ARG A 112 -28.49 26.77 -7.37
CA ARG A 112 -28.81 26.80 -8.81
C ARG A 112 -30.31 26.97 -9.06
N GLU A 113 -31.15 26.27 -8.31
CA GLU A 113 -32.61 26.33 -8.39
C GLU A 113 -33.19 27.59 -7.70
N GLY A 114 -32.36 28.42 -7.06
CA GLY A 114 -32.80 29.62 -6.36
C GLY A 114 -33.63 29.32 -5.10
N ILE A 115 -33.47 28.13 -4.52
CA ILE A 115 -34.15 27.72 -3.30
C ILE A 115 -33.53 28.48 -2.12
N LYS A 116 -34.38 29.08 -1.28
CA LYS A 116 -33.93 29.72 -0.03
C LYS A 116 -33.39 28.65 0.91
N TRP A 117 -32.07 28.52 0.95
CA TRP A 117 -31.35 27.53 1.74
C TRP A 117 -30.32 28.20 2.66
N SER A 118 -30.16 27.66 3.87
CA SER A 118 -29.10 28.06 4.80
C SER A 118 -27.90 27.15 4.60
N HIS A 119 -26.75 27.72 4.25
CA HIS A 119 -25.51 26.96 4.09
C HIS A 119 -25.18 26.18 5.36
N ILE A 120 -24.90 24.89 5.21
CA ILE A 120 -24.45 24.00 6.27
C ILE A 120 -22.94 23.83 6.11
N ASP A 121 -22.20 24.29 7.12
CA ASP A 121 -20.77 24.09 7.20
C ASP A 121 -20.44 22.63 7.50
N PHE A 122 -19.44 22.09 6.80
CA PHE A 122 -18.92 20.74 7.02
C PHE A 122 -17.39 20.75 6.98
N PHE A 123 -16.77 19.81 7.68
CA PHE A 123 -15.31 19.62 7.58
C PHE A 123 -14.97 18.91 6.26
N ASN A 124 -14.19 19.57 5.42
CA ASN A 124 -13.68 19.00 4.19
C ASN A 124 -12.37 18.24 4.46
N ASN A 125 -12.44 16.92 4.47
CA ASN A 125 -11.30 16.06 4.80
C ASN A 125 -10.30 15.87 3.65
N LYS A 126 -10.48 16.59 2.52
CA LYS A 126 -9.50 16.68 1.44
C LYS A 126 -8.10 17.04 1.92
N ILE A 127 -7.98 17.89 2.95
CA ILE A 127 -6.68 18.26 3.52
C ILE A 127 -5.92 17.04 4.07
N VAL A 128 -6.62 16.03 4.58
CA VAL A 128 -6.03 14.78 5.08
C VAL A 128 -5.70 13.85 3.92
N CYS A 129 -6.59 13.76 2.92
CA CYS A 129 -6.31 13.03 1.67
C CYS A 129 -5.03 13.56 1.01
N ASP A 130 -4.91 14.89 0.92
CA ASP A 130 -3.80 15.56 0.25
C ASP A 130 -2.47 15.36 0.99
N LEU A 131 -2.49 15.37 2.33
CA LEU A 131 -1.35 15.01 3.16
C LEU A 131 -0.79 13.62 2.82
N ILE A 132 -1.68 12.67 2.49
CA ILE A 132 -1.29 11.28 2.23
C ILE A 132 -0.85 11.10 0.76
N GLU A 133 -1.65 11.59 -0.20
CA GLU A 133 -1.57 11.19 -1.61
C GLU A 133 -0.81 12.15 -2.54
N VAL A 134 -0.69 13.44 -2.20
CA VAL A 134 -0.19 14.44 -3.15
C VAL A 134 1.29 14.21 -3.43
N LYS A 135 1.66 14.28 -4.72
CA LYS A 135 3.06 14.14 -5.15
C LYS A 135 3.85 15.45 -5.07
N ARG A 136 3.18 16.60 -5.20
CA ARG A 136 3.78 17.94 -5.17
C ARG A 136 2.81 18.97 -4.55
N PRO A 137 3.12 19.53 -3.37
CA PRO A 137 4.22 19.14 -2.46
C PRO A 137 4.10 17.67 -2.03
N ALA A 138 5.22 17.00 -1.77
CA ALA A 138 5.22 15.56 -1.47
C ALA A 138 4.47 15.26 -0.16
N GLY A 139 3.56 14.30 -0.21
CA GLY A 139 2.84 13.73 0.92
C GLY A 139 3.50 12.47 1.47
N ILE A 140 2.81 11.81 2.39
CA ILE A 140 3.31 10.64 3.15
C ILE A 140 3.72 9.49 2.23
N ILE A 141 2.91 9.15 1.23
CA ILE A 141 3.21 8.05 0.30
C ILE A 141 4.34 8.44 -0.66
N ALA A 142 4.38 9.69 -1.13
CA ALA A 142 5.45 10.17 -2.00
C ALA A 142 6.82 10.11 -1.31
N TYR A 143 6.89 10.47 -0.02
CA TYR A 143 8.12 10.31 0.75
C TYR A 143 8.53 8.85 0.95
N LEU A 144 7.57 7.95 1.10
CA LEU A 144 7.83 6.51 1.22
C LEU A 144 8.41 5.96 -0.09
N ASP A 145 7.82 6.33 -1.23
CA ASP A 145 8.32 5.95 -2.55
C ASP A 145 9.74 6.45 -2.81
N GLU A 146 10.02 7.71 -2.46
CA GLU A 146 11.37 8.27 -2.59
C GLU A 146 12.41 7.51 -1.75
N GLU A 147 12.08 7.15 -0.51
CA GLU A 147 12.98 6.40 0.37
C GLU A 147 13.13 4.94 -0.03
N CYS A 148 12.12 4.34 -0.66
CA CYS A 148 12.24 3.00 -1.24
C CYS A 148 13.27 2.94 -2.38
N ILE A 149 13.43 4.02 -3.15
CA ILE A 149 14.37 4.12 -4.27
C ILE A 149 15.76 4.56 -3.79
N TYR A 150 15.85 5.24 -2.65
CA TYR A 150 17.11 5.72 -2.09
C TYR A 150 18.01 4.55 -1.67
N PRO A 151 19.28 4.47 -2.15
CA PRO A 151 20.15 3.31 -1.89
C PRO A 151 20.39 3.00 -0.40
N ASN A 152 20.37 4.03 0.44
CA ASN A 152 20.53 3.93 1.90
C ASN A 152 19.24 4.30 2.64
N GLY A 153 18.08 4.15 1.98
CA GLY A 153 16.77 4.41 2.58
C GLY A 153 16.48 3.45 3.72
N SER A 154 15.91 3.98 4.80
CA SER A 154 15.53 3.26 6.00
C SER A 154 14.21 3.81 6.54
N ASP A 155 13.47 3.01 7.32
CA ASP A 155 12.24 3.49 7.98
C ASP A 155 12.48 4.74 8.83
N ILE A 156 13.65 4.82 9.48
CA ILE A 156 14.02 5.98 10.30
C ILE A 156 14.37 7.21 9.43
N SER A 157 15.02 7.05 8.28
CA SER A 157 15.26 8.18 7.37
C SER A 157 13.96 8.69 6.76
N TYR A 158 13.04 7.78 6.44
CA TYR A 158 11.68 8.10 6.04
C TYR A 158 10.92 8.91 7.09
N LEU A 159 10.91 8.46 8.34
CA LEU A 159 10.29 9.21 9.43
C LEU A 159 10.89 10.62 9.57
N LYS A 160 12.22 10.72 9.64
CA LYS A 160 12.90 12.03 9.74
C LYS A 160 12.55 12.95 8.57
N LYS A 161 12.39 12.41 7.37
CA LYS A 161 11.99 13.18 6.19
C LYS A 161 10.57 13.72 6.33
N MET A 162 9.63 12.92 6.82
CA MET A 162 8.28 13.40 7.14
C MET A 162 8.30 14.47 8.23
N GLU A 163 9.07 14.27 9.31
CA GLU A 163 9.19 15.24 10.40
C GLU A 163 9.73 16.60 9.93
N ASN A 164 10.73 16.60 9.06
CA ASN A 164 11.32 17.83 8.54
C ASN A 164 10.37 18.62 7.62
N ASN A 165 9.43 17.96 6.95
CA ASN A 165 8.61 18.59 5.91
C ASN A 165 7.13 18.75 6.29
N LEU A 166 6.57 17.88 7.14
CA LEU A 166 5.14 17.81 7.43
C LEU A 166 4.76 18.31 8.83
N THR A 167 5.72 18.64 9.70
CA THR A 167 5.46 19.09 11.10
C THR A 167 4.60 20.35 11.22
N LYS A 168 4.49 21.16 10.16
CA LYS A 168 3.60 22.35 10.13
C LYS A 168 2.19 22.03 9.67
N HIS A 169 1.93 20.82 9.17
CA HIS A 169 0.63 20.43 8.66
C HIS A 169 -0.32 20.12 9.82
N ALA A 170 -1.53 20.69 9.82
CA ALA A 170 -2.46 20.60 10.95
C ALA A 170 -2.87 19.17 11.34
N HIS A 171 -2.83 18.25 10.37
CA HIS A 171 -3.21 16.84 10.53
C HIS A 171 -2.04 15.88 10.68
N TYR A 172 -0.80 16.37 10.77
CA TYR A 172 0.39 15.55 11.02
C TYR A 172 1.01 15.91 12.37
N GLU A 173 1.39 14.90 13.15
CA GLU A 173 2.10 15.10 14.42
C GLU A 173 3.27 14.11 14.56
N SER A 174 4.45 14.64 14.84
CA SER A 174 5.64 13.83 15.15
C SER A 174 5.56 13.30 16.58
N CYS A 175 5.70 11.99 16.77
CA CYS A 175 5.72 11.37 18.10
C CYS A 175 7.11 11.39 18.76
N ALA A 176 8.18 11.71 18.01
CA ALA A 176 9.54 11.79 18.54
C ALA A 176 9.70 12.83 19.66
N THR A 177 8.87 13.88 19.65
CA THR A 177 8.91 14.95 20.66
C THR A 177 8.14 14.63 21.95
N ARG A 178 7.26 13.62 21.93
CA ARG A 178 6.34 13.33 23.05
C ARG A 178 6.93 12.41 24.12
N THR A 179 7.67 11.37 23.75
CA THR A 179 8.22 10.39 24.72
C THR A 179 9.42 9.63 24.16
N LYS A 180 10.45 9.38 25.00
CA LYS A 180 11.71 8.70 24.62
C LYS A 180 11.57 7.30 23.99
N ASN A 181 10.41 6.64 24.11
CA ASN A 181 10.19 5.26 23.68
C ASN A 181 9.39 5.12 22.35
N LYS A 182 9.00 6.23 21.69
CA LYS A 182 8.17 6.23 20.46
C LYS A 182 8.91 6.84 19.26
N ALA A 183 10.20 6.53 19.14
CA ALA A 183 11.09 7.15 18.15
C ALA A 183 10.84 6.70 16.69
N SER A 184 10.00 5.70 16.47
CA SER A 184 9.61 5.16 15.15
C SER A 184 8.13 5.41 14.82
N GLU A 185 7.49 6.37 15.47
CA GLU A 185 6.05 6.60 15.30
C GLU A 185 5.74 8.02 14.78
N PHE A 186 4.65 8.13 14.02
CA PHE A 186 4.02 9.40 13.66
C PHE A 186 2.50 9.28 13.79
N MET A 187 1.81 10.41 13.89
CA MET A 187 0.36 10.45 14.05
C MET A 187 -0.29 11.23 12.91
N ILE A 188 -1.41 10.71 12.42
CA ILE A 188 -2.31 11.42 11.50
C ILE A 188 -3.64 11.66 12.21
N LYS A 189 -4.16 12.88 12.09
CA LYS A 189 -5.49 13.27 12.58
C LYS A 189 -6.52 13.05 11.48
N HIS A 190 -7.11 11.86 11.44
CA HIS A 190 -8.11 11.47 10.45
C HIS A 190 -9.50 12.03 10.79
N TYR A 191 -10.44 11.95 9.84
CA TYR A 191 -11.83 12.32 10.10
C TYR A 191 -12.48 11.51 11.25
N ALA A 192 -12.05 10.25 11.43
CA ALA A 192 -12.60 9.33 12.42
C ALA A 192 -11.83 9.29 13.75
N GLY A 193 -10.65 9.91 13.82
CA GLY A 193 -9.82 9.95 15.03
C GLY A 193 -8.32 10.04 14.76
N ASP A 194 -7.57 10.27 15.82
CA ASP A 194 -6.11 10.32 15.77
C ASP A 194 -5.54 8.90 15.77
N VAL A 195 -4.71 8.59 14.78
CA VAL A 195 -4.09 7.26 14.63
C VAL A 195 -2.58 7.38 14.63
N VAL A 196 -1.92 6.56 15.44
CA VAL A 196 -0.46 6.47 15.54
C VAL A 196 0.03 5.28 14.72
N TYR A 197 0.95 5.53 13.79
CA TYR A 197 1.55 4.54 12.90
C TYR A 197 3.03 4.33 13.24
N ASN A 198 3.47 3.08 13.28
CA ASN A 198 4.88 2.71 13.41
C ASN A 198 5.49 2.51 12.01
N VAL A 199 6.59 3.22 11.73
CA VAL A 199 7.30 3.14 10.43
C VAL A 199 8.08 1.86 10.23
N GLU A 200 8.30 1.07 11.28
CA GLU A 200 9.07 -0.18 11.22
C GLU A 200 8.53 -1.14 10.15
N GLY A 201 9.39 -1.49 9.19
CA GLY A 201 9.09 -2.36 8.07
C GLY A 201 8.26 -1.72 6.96
N MET A 202 7.93 -0.42 7.02
CA MET A 202 7.12 0.23 5.97
C MET A 202 7.82 0.24 4.61
N LEU A 203 9.14 0.48 4.56
CA LEU A 203 9.87 0.44 3.29
C LEU A 203 9.85 -0.96 2.66
N ASP A 204 10.08 -2.00 3.47
CA ASP A 204 10.08 -3.39 2.99
C ASP A 204 8.68 -3.80 2.51
N LYS A 205 7.63 -3.38 3.22
CA LYS A 205 6.23 -3.60 2.83
C LYS A 205 5.85 -2.86 1.55
N ASN A 206 6.35 -1.64 1.33
CA ASN A 206 6.09 -0.88 0.11
C ASN A 206 6.90 -1.41 -1.10
N LYS A 207 8.14 -1.88 -0.89
CA LYS A 207 8.95 -2.50 -1.95
C LYS A 207 8.36 -3.81 -2.43
N ASP A 208 7.80 -4.60 -1.51
CA ASP A 208 7.20 -5.93 -1.72
C ASP A 208 7.98 -6.80 -2.75
N ALA A 209 9.30 -6.78 -2.65
CA ALA A 209 10.17 -7.34 -3.67
C ALA A 209 10.17 -8.87 -3.65
N LEU A 210 9.97 -9.48 -4.83
CA LEU A 210 10.12 -10.91 -5.06
C LEU A 210 11.29 -11.16 -6.01
N PHE A 211 12.26 -12.01 -5.62
CA PHE A 211 13.44 -12.27 -6.43
C PHE A 211 13.11 -13.10 -7.67
N SER A 212 13.79 -12.81 -8.78
CA SER A 212 13.64 -13.52 -10.06
C SER A 212 13.92 -15.02 -9.93
N ASP A 213 14.85 -15.43 -9.05
CA ASP A 213 15.13 -16.85 -8.79
C ASP A 213 13.87 -17.59 -8.28
N LEU A 214 13.08 -16.96 -7.42
CA LEU A 214 11.83 -17.52 -6.90
C LEU A 214 10.73 -17.57 -7.97
N ILE A 215 10.66 -16.53 -8.80
CA ILE A 215 9.71 -16.47 -9.92
C ILE A 215 10.00 -17.60 -10.91
N LEU A 216 11.26 -17.79 -11.31
CA LEU A 216 11.67 -18.86 -12.22
C LEU A 216 11.48 -20.25 -11.62
N LEU A 217 11.82 -20.42 -10.33
CA LEU A 217 11.65 -21.67 -9.61
C LEU A 217 10.17 -22.12 -9.63
N VAL A 218 9.25 -21.24 -9.25
CA VAL A 218 7.82 -21.59 -9.19
C VAL A 218 7.16 -21.61 -10.56
N GLY A 219 7.56 -20.70 -11.46
CA GLY A 219 6.93 -20.53 -12.76
C GLY A 219 7.37 -21.54 -13.83
N SER A 220 8.62 -22.00 -13.75
CA SER A 220 9.25 -22.79 -14.81
C SER A 220 9.78 -24.15 -14.34
N HIS A 221 10.26 -24.27 -13.10
CA HIS A 221 10.86 -25.52 -12.61
C HIS A 221 9.87 -26.42 -11.87
N SER A 222 8.76 -25.86 -11.38
CA SER A 222 7.72 -26.64 -10.69
C SER A 222 7.05 -27.63 -11.64
N THR A 223 6.83 -28.86 -11.15
CA THR A 223 6.06 -29.89 -11.86
C THR A 223 4.55 -29.66 -11.81
N SER A 224 4.09 -28.72 -10.97
CA SER A 224 2.68 -28.35 -10.86
C SER A 224 2.35 -27.29 -11.91
N GLY A 225 1.57 -27.69 -12.93
CA GLY A 225 1.08 -26.75 -13.94
C GLY A 225 0.30 -25.58 -13.34
N PHE A 226 -0.41 -25.80 -12.23
CA PHE A 226 -1.11 -24.74 -11.51
C PHE A 226 -0.16 -23.69 -10.94
N LEU A 227 0.93 -24.10 -10.29
CA LEU A 227 1.93 -23.17 -9.76
C LEU A 227 2.59 -22.38 -10.89
N ASN A 228 2.87 -23.04 -12.02
CA ASN A 228 3.45 -22.40 -13.19
C ASN A 228 2.52 -21.33 -13.78
N GLU A 229 1.20 -21.57 -13.76
CA GLU A 229 0.19 -20.57 -14.16
C GLU A 229 0.10 -19.37 -13.23
N LEU A 230 0.50 -19.49 -11.96
CA LEU A 230 0.54 -18.36 -11.05
C LEU A 230 1.71 -17.42 -11.38
N PHE A 231 2.75 -17.87 -12.08
CA PHE A 231 3.93 -17.05 -12.41
C PHE A 231 4.17 -17.00 -13.94
N PRO A 232 3.25 -16.39 -14.71
CA PRO A 232 3.36 -16.34 -16.17
C PRO A 232 4.60 -15.59 -16.66
N GLU A 233 5.09 -14.60 -15.91
CA GLU A 233 6.28 -13.82 -16.25
C GLU A 233 7.57 -14.66 -16.27
N ALA A 234 7.58 -15.84 -15.64
CA ALA A 234 8.70 -16.76 -15.70
C ALA A 234 8.92 -17.36 -17.10
N ARG A 235 7.94 -17.21 -18.01
CA ARG A 235 8.04 -17.64 -19.41
C ARG A 235 8.59 -16.55 -20.33
N GLU A 236 8.61 -15.31 -19.85
CA GLU A 236 9.07 -14.12 -20.60
C GLU A 236 10.51 -13.73 -20.23
N ALA A 237 11.04 -14.29 -19.14
CA ALA A 237 12.41 -14.12 -18.63
C ALA A 237 13.35 -15.19 -19.21
#